data_AF-A0A0F9AGB4-F1
#
_entry.id   AF-A0A0F9AGB4-F1
#
_cell.length_a   1.000
_cell.length_b   1.000
_cell.length_c   1.000
_cell.angle_alpha   90.00
_cell.angle_beta   90.00
_cell.angle_gamma   90.00
#
_symmetry.space_group_name_H-M   'P 1'
#
loop_
_entity.id
_entity.type
_entity.pdbx_description
1 polymer ?
#
loop_
_entity_poly.entity_id
_entity_poly.type
_entity_poly.pdbx_seq_one_letter_code
_entity_poly.pdbx_strand_id
1 'polypeptide(L)'
;YHDAAEWPGLLPPGLDLRVAETRHETLGFDTLPQLLHHLRETGVTGNSRARWSRRALAEAERRWRHEFPGPNGGLGLSYVSVHVLARRGPERT
;
A
#
# COMPACT_ATOMS: atom_id res chain seq x y z
N TYR A 1 -5.09 5.96 -7.19
CA TYR A 1 -4.16 5.05 -7.87
C TYR A 1 -4.85 4.51 -9.10
N HIS A 2 -4.10 4.19 -10.14
CA HIS A 2 -4.65 3.61 -11.36
C HIS A 2 -4.68 2.09 -11.27
N ASP A 3 -5.77 1.49 -11.76
CA ASP A 3 -5.90 0.04 -11.89
C ASP A 3 -5.09 -0.48 -13.08
N ALA A 4 -4.75 -1.77 -13.06
CA ALA A 4 -4.01 -2.42 -14.14
C ALA A 4 -4.63 -2.20 -15.54
N ALA A 5 -5.96 -2.11 -15.61
CA ALA A 5 -6.69 -1.88 -16.86
C ALA A 5 -6.52 -0.47 -17.44
N GLU A 6 -6.11 0.52 -16.64
CA GLU A 6 -5.93 1.91 -17.09
C GLU A 6 -4.53 2.17 -17.66
N TRP A 7 -3.55 1.34 -17.32
CA TRP A 7 -2.15 1.49 -17.73
C TRP A 7 -1.89 1.54 -19.25
N PRO A 8 -2.62 0.83 -20.12
CA PRO A 8 -2.45 0.98 -21.57
C PRO A 8 -2.60 2.43 -22.05
N GLY A 9 -3.45 3.24 -21.41
CA GLY A 9 -3.67 4.65 -21.76
C GLY A 9 -2.71 5.64 -21.11
N LEU A 10 -1.89 5.18 -20.16
CA LEU A 10 -0.99 6.03 -19.36
C LEU A 10 0.48 5.87 -19.76
N LEU A 11 0.79 4.90 -20.64
CA LEU A 11 2.16 4.66 -21.06
C LEU A 11 2.72 5.83 -21.87
N PRO A 12 3.95 6.27 -21.54
CA PRO A 12 4.69 7.19 -22.39
C PRO A 12 4.82 6.67 -23.84
N PRO A 13 4.89 7.57 -24.84
CA PRO A 13 5.21 7.19 -26.20
C PRO A 13 6.52 6.39 -26.30
N GLY A 14 6.56 5.39 -27.19
CA GLY A 14 7.74 4.55 -27.40
C GLY A 14 7.89 3.40 -26.41
N LEU A 15 6.89 3.12 -25.58
CA LEU A 15 6.81 1.93 -24.73
C LEU A 15 5.64 1.03 -25.15
N ASP A 16 5.93 -0.26 -25.32
CA ASP A 16 4.95 -1.33 -25.53
C ASP A 16 4.62 -1.97 -24.17
N LEU A 17 3.36 -1.90 -23.72
CA LEU A 17 2.94 -2.68 -22.55
C LEU A 17 3.09 -4.18 -22.82
N ARG A 18 3.62 -4.92 -21.85
CA ARG A 18 3.64 -6.38 -21.88
C ARG A 18 2.72 -6.98 -20.84
N VAL A 19 2.77 -6.43 -19.63
CA VAL A 19 1.95 -6.89 -18.50
C VAL A 19 1.61 -5.69 -17.63
N ALA A 20 0.37 -5.64 -17.18
CA ALA A 20 -0.04 -4.84 -16.03
C ALA A 20 -0.84 -5.77 -15.09
N GLU A 21 -0.43 -5.87 -13.83
CA GLU A 21 -1.05 -6.75 -12.85
C GLU A 21 -1.29 -5.98 -11.55
N THR A 22 -2.53 -6.01 -11.04
CA THR A 22 -2.82 -5.52 -9.69
C THR A 22 -2.39 -6.56 -8.66
N ARG A 23 -1.58 -6.16 -7.69
CA ARG A 23 -1.11 -7.00 -6.59
C ARG A 23 -1.74 -6.53 -5.29
N HIS A 24 -2.31 -7.48 -4.55
CA HIS A 24 -2.86 -7.28 -3.22
C HIS A 24 -1.96 -7.98 -2.22
N GLU A 25 -1.32 -7.20 -1.38
CA GLU A 25 -0.45 -7.70 -0.32
C GLU A 25 -0.98 -7.24 1.03
N THR A 26 -0.81 -8.05 2.06
CA THR A 26 -1.16 -7.67 3.43
C THR A 26 0.04 -7.91 4.33
N LEU A 27 0.54 -6.84 4.93
CA LEU A 27 1.60 -6.90 5.93
C LEU A 27 0.97 -7.13 7.31
N GLY A 28 1.67 -7.92 8.13
CA GLY A 28 1.29 -8.19 9.52
C GLY A 28 2.19 -7.45 10.49
N PHE A 29 1.59 -6.89 11.55
CA PHE A 29 2.30 -6.23 12.64
C PHE A 29 1.77 -6.73 13.99
N ASP A 30 2.65 -6.87 14.98
CA ASP A 30 2.22 -7.34 16.31
C ASP A 30 1.49 -6.24 17.10
N THR A 31 1.94 -4.99 16.92
CA THR A 31 1.48 -3.84 17.69
C THR A 31 1.20 -2.61 16.82
N LEU A 32 0.29 -1.75 17.28
CA LEU A 32 -0.03 -0.51 16.57
C LEU A 32 1.17 0.45 16.44
N PRO A 33 2.06 0.62 17.44
CA PRO A 33 3.29 1.40 17.27
C PRO A 33 4.19 0.94 16.13
N GLN A 34 4.38 -0.37 15.94
CA GLN A 34 5.18 -0.89 14.83
C GLN A 34 4.55 -0.57 13.48
N LEU A 35 3.23 -0.74 13.36
CA LEU A 35 2.48 -0.38 12.15
C LEU A 35 2.61 1.12 11.85
N LEU A 36 2.41 1.98 12.85
CA LEU A 36 2.53 3.44 12.68
C LEU A 36 3.96 3.87 12.33
N HIS A 37 4.97 3.18 12.87
CA HIS A 37 6.36 3.41 12.51
C HIS A 37 6.62 3.06 11.04
N HIS A 38 6.16 1.90 10.59
CA HIS A 38 6.27 1.48 9.20
C HIS A 38 5.65 2.51 8.24
N LEU A 39 4.41 2.97 8.52
CA LEU A 39 3.75 4.01 7.74
C LEU A 39 4.58 5.31 7.67
N ARG A 40 5.25 5.66 8.76
CA ARG A 40 6.15 6.82 8.81
C ARG A 40 7.38 6.63 7.93
N GLU A 41 8.00 5.45 7.98
CA GLU A 41 9.19 5.13 7.19
C GLU A 41 8.90 5.09 5.69
N THR A 42 7.73 4.61 5.28
CA THR A 42 7.33 4.59 3.87
C THR A 42 6.86 5.95 3.36
N GLY A 43 6.85 6.99 4.19
CA GLY A 43 6.35 8.33 3.85
C GLY A 43 4.83 8.42 3.71
N VAL A 44 4.11 7.32 3.94
CA VAL A 44 2.64 7.24 3.92
C VAL A 44 2.12 7.68 5.28
N THR A 45 2.30 8.97 5.60
CA THR A 45 1.82 9.55 6.85
C THR A 45 0.52 10.31 6.64
N GLY A 46 -0.47 10.06 7.50
CA GLY A 46 -1.64 10.93 7.62
C GLY A 46 -1.26 12.23 8.33
N ASN A 47 -1.83 13.36 7.94
CA ASN A 47 -1.60 14.68 8.53
C ASN A 47 -2.18 14.87 9.96
N SER A 48 -2.34 13.79 10.72
CA SER A 48 -2.92 13.84 12.07
C SER A 48 -1.86 14.26 13.08
N ARG A 49 -2.07 15.40 13.76
CA ARG A 49 -1.30 15.83 14.94
C ARG A 49 -1.82 15.19 16.23
N ALA A 50 -2.37 13.98 16.17
CA ALA A 50 -2.96 13.33 17.33
C ALA A 50 -1.88 13.02 18.38
N ARG A 51 -2.07 13.49 19.61
CA ARG A 51 -1.30 13.03 20.78
C ARG A 51 -1.96 11.77 21.31
N TRP A 52 -1.22 10.66 21.30
CA TRP A 52 -1.72 9.37 21.76
C TRP A 52 -1.47 9.20 23.26
N SER A 53 -2.55 9.08 24.04
CA SER A 53 -2.44 8.53 25.39
C SER A 53 -2.30 7.00 25.32
N ARG A 54 -1.75 6.37 26.37
CA ARG A 54 -1.65 4.90 26.44
C ARG A 54 -3.00 4.21 26.26
N ARG A 55 -4.07 4.76 26.86
CA ARG A 55 -5.43 4.22 26.72
C ARG A 55 -5.95 4.34 25.29
N ALA A 56 -5.79 5.51 24.67
CA ALA A 56 -6.26 5.75 23.31
C ALA A 56 -5.54 4.85 22.29
N LEU A 57 -4.24 4.63 22.48
CA LEU A 57 -3.45 3.72 21.64
C LEU A 57 -3.93 2.27 21.77
N ALA A 58 -4.15 1.78 22.99
CA ALA A 58 -4.65 0.42 23.23
C ALA A 58 -6.07 0.22 22.66
N GLU A 59 -6.93 1.24 22.74
CA GLU A 59 -8.26 1.20 22.14
C GLU A 59 -8.23 1.19 20.61
N ALA A 60 -7.38 2.02 20.01
CA ALA A 60 -7.17 2.01 18.57
C ALA A 60 -6.57 0.69 18.09
N GLU A 61 -5.63 0.09 18.83
CA GLU A 61 -5.07 -1.22 18.49
C GLU A 61 -6.14 -2.31 18.50
N ARG A 62 -6.98 -2.38 19.54
CA ARG A 62 -8.08 -3.35 19.59
C ARG A 62 -9.04 -3.16 18.42
N ARG A 63 -9.39 -1.91 18.10
CA ARG A 63 -10.28 -1.59 16.98
C ARG A 63 -9.64 -2.00 15.65
N TRP A 64 -8.38 -1.65 15.43
CA TRP A 64 -7.64 -1.99 14.22
C TRP A 64 -7.55 -3.51 14.03
N ARG A 65 -7.24 -4.26 15.09
CA ARG A 65 -7.17 -5.74 15.02
C ARG A 65 -8.52 -6.36 14.66
N HIS A 66 -9.62 -5.75 15.06
CA HIS A 66 -10.97 -6.21 14.72
C HIS A 66 -11.36 -5.87 13.28
N GLU A 67 -11.10 -4.63 12.85
CA GLU A 67 -11.49 -4.13 11.53
C GLU A 67 -10.55 -4.63 10.41
N PHE A 68 -9.25 -4.74 10.72
CA PHE A 68 -8.19 -5.11 9.79
C PHE A 68 -7.34 -6.24 10.38
N PRO A 69 -7.88 -7.47 10.46
CA PRO A 69 -7.14 -8.61 10.97
C PRO A 69 -5.94 -8.90 10.06
N GLY A 70 -4.75 -8.96 10.66
CA GLY A 70 -3.53 -9.35 9.99
C GLY A 70 -3.30 -10.86 10.04
N PRO A 71 -2.26 -11.34 9.33
CA PRO A 71 -1.78 -12.71 9.45
C PRO A 71 -1.51 -13.08 10.93
N ASN A 72 -1.77 -14.33 11.29
CA ASN A 72 -1.50 -14.88 12.63
C ASN A 72 -2.17 -14.11 13.80
N GLY A 73 -3.26 -13.37 13.54
CA GLY A 73 -3.97 -12.60 14.57
C GLY A 73 -3.35 -11.24 14.91
N GLY A 74 -2.37 -10.80 14.13
CA GLY A 74 -1.78 -9.46 14.22
C GLY A 74 -2.68 -8.37 13.63
N LEU A 75 -2.11 -7.18 13.47
CA LEU A 75 -2.71 -6.05 12.77
C LEU A 75 -2.36 -6.15 11.28
N GLY A 76 -3.37 -6.05 10.42
CA GLY A 76 -3.21 -6.06 8.97
C GLY A 76 -3.01 -4.67 8.41
N LEU A 77 -2.17 -4.56 7.39
CA LEU A 77 -2.03 -3.37 6.55
C LEU A 77 -2.00 -3.79 5.08
N SER A 78 -3.04 -3.41 4.33
CA SER A 78 -3.17 -3.79 2.93
C SER A 78 -2.44 -2.82 2.00
N TYR A 79 -1.63 -3.37 1.10
CA TYR A 79 -0.99 -2.66 -0.01
C TYR A 79 -1.61 -3.15 -1.32
N VAL A 80 -2.10 -2.20 -2.10
CA VAL A 80 -2.56 -2.46 -3.48
C VAL A 80 -1.63 -1.70 -4.40
N SER A 81 -0.90 -2.44 -5.23
CA SER A 81 0.02 -1.90 -6.23
C SER A 81 -0.33 -2.40 -7.62
N VAL A 82 0.15 -1.71 -8.65
CA VAL A 82 0.14 -2.24 -10.01
C VAL A 82 1.57 -2.43 -10.46
N HIS A 83 1.89 -3.65 -10.86
CA HIS A 83 3.17 -3.99 -11.46
C HIS A 83 3.04 -3.91 -12.97
N VAL A 84 3.90 -3.08 -13.58
CA VAL A 84 3.91 -2.82 -15.01
C VAL A 84 5.22 -3.30 -15.60
N LEU A 85 5.14 -4.19 -16.57
CA LEU A 85 6.25 -4.56 -17.42
C LEU A 85 6.02 -3.99 -18.80
N ALA A 86 6.91 -3.12 -19.26
CA ALA A 86 6.89 -2.55 -20.60
C ALA A 86 8.23 -2.79 -21.29
N ARG A 87 8.20 -2.83 -22.62
CA ARG A 87 9.38 -2.92 -23.46
C ARG A 87 9.51 -1.63 -24.26
N ARG A 88 10.72 -1.17 -24.52
CA ARG A 88 10.93 -0.12 -25.53
C ARG A 88 10.39 -0.58 -26.89
N GLY A 89 9.46 0.18 -27.44
CA GLY A 89 8.99 0.00 -28.82
C GLY A 89 10.07 0.45 -29.81
N PRO A 90 9.95 0.06 -31.08
CA PRO A 90 10.86 0.56 -32.12
C PRO A 90 10.83 2.09 -32.16
N GLU A 91 11.99 2.72 -32.31
CA GLU A 91 12.08 4.18 -32.47
C GLU A 91 11.29 4.57 -33.73
N ARG A 92 10.22 5.35 -33.56
CA ARG A 92 9.49 5.91 -34.68
C ARG A 92 10.28 7.12 -35.17
N THR A 93 11.12 6.90 -36.19
CA THR A 93 11.78 7.96 -36.97
C THR A 93 10.73 8.78 -37.73
#